data_AF-A0A5B0C587-F1
#
_entry.id   AF-A0A5B0C587-F1
#
_cell.length_a   1.000
_cell.length_b   1.000
_cell.length_c   1.000
_cell.angle_alpha   90.00
_cell.angle_beta   90.00
_cell.angle_gamma   90.00
#
_symmetry.space_group_name_H-M   'P 1'
#
loop_
_entity.id
_entity.type
_entity.pdbx_description
1 polymer ?
#
loop_
_entity_poly.entity_id
_entity_poly.type
_entity_poly.pdbx_seq_one_letter_code
_entity_poly.pdbx_strand_id
1 'polypeptide(L)' 'MNTSTDLIQPEVGTSREQLFRDLVGLAVQLESILIHEVVPLMKSAGHPLTGRVHSLRSEIKLCAILLGGAQ' A
#
# COMPACT_ATOMS: atom_id res chain seq x y z
N MET A 1 45.77 3.88 13.79
CA MET A 1 45.07 2.83 13.02
C MET A 1 44.08 2.18 13.98
N ASN A 2 42.90 2.76 14.04
CA ASN A 2 41.81 2.45 14.98
C ASN A 2 40.63 1.96 14.15
N THR A 3 40.33 0.68 14.28
CA THR A 3 39.17 -0.01 13.73
C THR A 3 37.90 0.53 14.39
N SER A 4 37.28 1.53 13.77
CA SER A 4 35.86 1.81 14.01
C SER A 4 35.06 0.77 13.26
N THR A 5 34.72 -0.31 13.96
CA THR A 5 33.63 -1.19 13.58
C THR A 5 32.36 -0.39 13.85
N ASP A 6 31.88 0.34 12.84
CA ASP A 6 30.53 0.89 12.89
C ASP A 6 29.58 -0.28 13.12
N LEU A 7 29.00 -0.29 14.31
CA LEU A 7 27.90 -1.14 14.70
C LEU A 7 26.73 -0.78 13.79
N ILE A 8 26.64 -1.46 12.65
CA ILE A 8 25.38 -1.61 11.93
C ILE A 8 24.51 -2.45 12.87
N GLN A 9 23.85 -1.76 13.80
CA GLN A 9 22.79 -2.35 14.60
C GLN A 9 21.80 -2.96 13.60
N PRO A 10 21.40 -4.22 13.76
CA PRO A 10 20.24 -4.72 13.04
C PRO A 10 19.09 -3.81 13.46
N GLU A 11 18.59 -2.99 12.54
CA GLU A 11 17.31 -2.31 12.72
C GLU A 11 16.34 -3.35 13.25
N VAL A 12 15.74 -3.09 14.41
CA VAL A 12 14.85 -4.01 15.13
C VAL A 12 13.94 -4.66 14.09
N GLY A 13 14.25 -5.92 13.76
CA GLY A 13 13.72 -6.54 12.55
C GLY A 13 12.22 -6.51 12.62
N THR A 14 11.59 -5.70 11.76
CA THR A 14 10.14 -5.65 11.65
C THR A 14 9.68 -7.09 11.43
N SER A 15 8.88 -7.61 12.35
CA SER A 15 8.40 -8.98 12.21
C SER A 15 7.64 -9.08 10.88
N ARG A 16 7.72 -10.24 10.23
CA ARG A 16 7.05 -10.45 8.94
C ARG A 16 5.56 -10.12 9.04
N GLU A 17 4.95 -10.41 10.18
CA GLU A 17 3.56 -10.10 10.50
C GLU A 17 3.31 -8.59 10.61
N GLN A 18 4.23 -7.83 11.20
CA GLN A 18 4.14 -6.38 11.27
C GLN A 18 4.27 -5.76 9.87
N LEU A 19 5.22 -6.22 9.07
CA LEU A 19 5.37 -5.78 7.68
C LEU A 19 4.09 -6.04 6.87
N PHE A 20 3.47 -7.21 7.02
CA PHE A 20 2.20 -7.50 6.35
C PHE A 20 1.05 -6.59 6.82
N ARG A 21 0.94 -6.33 8.13
CA ARG A 21 -0.07 -5.39 8.65
C ARG A 21 0.11 -3.99 8.08
N ASP A 22 1.35 -3.51 8.02
CA ASP A 22 1.66 -2.18 7.49
C ASP A 22 1.33 -2.09 5.99
N LEU A 23 1.67 -3.13 5.20
CA LEU A 23 1.34 -3.20 3.78
C LEU A 23 -0.17 -3.25 3.53
N VAL A 24 -0.93 -4.03 4.31
CA VAL A 24 -2.40 -4.07 4.23
C VAL A 24 -2.98 -2.70 4.63
N GLY A 25 -2.47 -2.06 5.68
CA GLY A 25 -2.89 -0.72 6.09
C GLY A 25 -2.69 0.33 5.01
N LEU A 26 -1.51 0.32 4.36
CA LEU A 26 -1.21 1.21 3.23
C LEU A 26 -2.15 0.95 2.04
N ALA A 27 -2.45 -0.31 1.72
CA ALA A 27 -3.37 -0.67 0.65
C ALA A 27 -4.78 -0.11 0.90
N VAL A 28 -5.29 -0.20 2.14
CA VAL A 28 -6.58 0.37 2.54
C VAL A 28 -6.58 1.90 2.42
N GLN A 29 -5.52 2.56 2.89
CA GLN A 29 -5.39 4.03 2.77
C GLN A 29 -5.36 4.47 1.30
N LEU A 30 -4.61 3.78 0.46
CA LEU A 30 -4.55 4.05 -0.97
C LEU A 30 -5.93 3.86 -1.62
N GLU A 31 -6.64 2.79 -1.27
CA GLU A 31 -8.00 2.57 -1.79
C GLU A 31 -8.96 3.70 -1.39
N SER A 32 -8.85 4.20 -0.16
CA SER A 32 -9.62 5.33 0.36
C SER A 32 -9.37 6.62 -0.44
N ILE A 33 -8.11 6.94 -0.74
CA ILE A 33 -7.75 8.08 -1.58
C ILE A 33 -8.33 7.92 -2.99
N LEU A 34 -8.20 6.72 -3.56
CA LEU A 34 -8.70 6.46 -4.91
C LEU A 34 -10.23 6.61 -4.99
N ILE A 35 -10.98 6.12 -4.00
CA ILE A 35 -12.46 6.18 -4.01
C ILE A 35 -13.00 7.58 -3.69
N HIS A 36 -12.42 8.27 -2.70
CA HIS A 36 -12.99 9.52 -2.18
C HIS A 36 -12.45 10.77 -2.87
N GLU A 37 -11.26 10.71 -3.47
CA GLU A 37 -10.63 11.87 -4.09
C GLU A 37 -10.46 11.69 -5.59
N VAL A 38 -9.77 10.61 -6.02
CA VAL A 38 -9.35 10.46 -7.41
C VAL A 38 -10.52 10.14 -8.35
N VAL A 39 -11.37 9.16 -8.01
CA VAL A 39 -12.53 8.79 -8.85
C VAL A 39 -13.49 9.97 -9.04
N PRO A 40 -13.90 10.72 -7.99
CA PRO A 40 -14.76 11.89 -8.16
C PRO A 40 -14.14 12.96 -9.06
N LEU A 41 -12.86 13.24 -8.90
CA LEU A 41 -12.13 14.23 -9.71
C LEU A 41 -12.04 13.79 -11.18
N MET A 42 -11.70 12.53 -11.45
CA MET A 42 -11.63 12.00 -12.81
C MET A 42 -13.02 11.98 -13.47
N LYS A 43 -14.05 11.62 -12.71
CA LYS A 43 -15.44 11.57 -13.21
C LYS A 43 -15.96 12.98 -13.52
N SER A 44 -15.69 13.97 -12.67
CA SER A 44 -16.10 15.36 -12.92
C SER A 44 -15.38 15.97 -14.12
N ALA A 45 -14.12 15.58 -14.35
CA ALA A 45 -13.36 15.97 -15.53
C ALA A 45 -13.73 15.19 -16.80
N GLY A 46 -14.64 14.20 -16.74
CA GLY A 46 -14.96 13.32 -17.87
C GLY A 46 -13.75 12.51 -18.36
N HIS A 47 -12.77 12.28 -17.48
CA HIS A 47 -11.46 11.78 -17.88
C HIS A 47 -11.50 10.26 -18.16
N PRO A 48 -10.92 9.77 -19.27
CA PRO A 48 -10.99 8.37 -19.68
C PRO A 48 -10.27 7.41 -18.72
N LEU A 49 -9.37 7.93 -17.87
CA LEU A 49 -8.68 7.11 -16.87
C LEU A 49 -9.57 6.64 -15.72
N THR A 50 -10.81 7.15 -15.59
CA THR A 50 -11.75 6.73 -14.53
C THR A 50 -11.87 5.20 -14.47
N GLY A 51 -11.99 4.53 -15.63
CA GLY A 51 -12.04 3.06 -15.70
C GLY A 51 -10.76 2.38 -15.21
N ARG A 52 -9.58 2.95 -15.52
CA ARG A 52 -8.28 2.43 -15.05
C ARG A 52 -8.12 2.60 -13.54
N VAL A 53 -8.62 3.69 -12.96
CA VAL A 53 -8.63 3.90 -11.51
C VAL A 53 -9.51 2.86 -10.81
N HIS A 54 -10.66 2.49 -11.41
CA HIS A 54 -11.48 1.40 -10.89
C HIS A 54 -10.76 0.04 -10.93
N SER A 55 -10.08 -0.29 -12.02
CA SER A 55 -9.29 -1.53 -12.12
C SER A 55 -8.19 -1.59 -11.07
N LEU A 56 -7.43 -0.50 -10.88
CA LEU A 56 -6.37 -0.41 -9.88
C LEU A 56 -6.91 -0.65 -8.46
N ARG A 57 -8.09 -0.11 -8.14
CA ARG A 57 -8.74 -0.36 -6.83
C ARG A 57 -9.06 -1.84 -6.62
N SER A 58 -9.56 -2.53 -7.64
CA SER A 58 -9.84 -3.97 -7.54
C SER A 58 -8.57 -4.78 -7.32
N GLU A 59 -7.46 -4.41 -7.97
CA GLU A 59 -6.16 -5.05 -7.77
C GLU A 59 -5.63 -4.82 -6.35
N ILE A 60 -5.72 -3.59 -5.82
CA ILE A 60 -5.32 -3.27 -4.45
C ILE A 60 -6.11 -4.11 -3.43
N LYS A 61 -7.43 -4.23 -3.60
CA LYS A 61 -8.28 -5.08 -2.76
C LYS A 61 -7.89 -6.55 -2.82
N LEU A 62 -7.69 -7.06 -4.03
CA LEU A 62 -7.31 -8.46 -4.23
C LEU A 62 -5.97 -8.77 -3.56
N CYS A 63 -4.96 -7.91 -3.76
CA CYS A 63 -3.67 -8.03 -3.10
C CYS A 63 -3.80 -7.96 -1.57
N ALA A 64 -4.60 -7.03 -1.03
CA ALA A 64 -4.83 -6.94 0.40
C ALA A 64 -5.49 -8.20 0.98
N ILE A 65 -6.46 -8.80 0.27
CA ILE A 65 -7.09 -10.07 0.66
C ILE A 65 -6.06 -11.23 0.64
N LEU A 66 -5.26 -11.32 -0.43
CA LEU A 66 -4.24 -12.36 -0.58
C LEU A 66 -3.15 -12.24 0.50
N LEU A 67 -2.77 -11.01 0.88
CA LEU A 67 -1.77 -10.73 1.90
C LEU A 67 -2.31 -10.87 3.33
N GLY A 68 -3.57 -10.51 3.56
CA GLY A 68 -4.25 -10.63 4.85
C GLY A 68 -4.63 -12.07 5.21
N GLY A 69 -4.61 -12.98 4.23
CA GLY A 69 -5.18 -14.32 4.34
C GLY A 69 -6.69 -14.21 4.40
N ALA A 70 -7.38 -14.63 3.34
CA ALA A 70 -8.83 -14.69 3.34
C ALA A 70 -9.33 -15.41 4.62
N GLN A 71 -9.93 -14.65 5.53
CA GLN A 71 -10.82 -15.15 6.59
C GLN A 71 -12.22 -14.64 6.27
#